data_AF-A0A5E4DCJ2-F1
#
_entry.id   AF-A0A5E4DCJ2-F1
#
_cell.length_a   1.000
_cell.length_b   1.000
_cell.length_c   1.000
_cell.angle_alpha   90.00
_cell.angle_beta   90.00
_cell.angle_gamma   90.00
#
_symmetry.space_group_name_H-M   'P 1'
#
loop_
_entity.id
_entity.type
_entity.pdbx_description
1 polymer ?
#
loop_
_entity_poly.entity_id
_entity_poly.type
_entity_poly.pdbx_seq_one_letter_code
_entity_poly.pdbx_strand_id
1 'polypeptide(L)'
;TFYVSIVDLCENGGKRPTTNSSTSFTKEQADTIRRIRNSKDSWDMLGVKPGASREEVNKAYRKLAVLLHPDKCVAPGSEDAFKAVVNARTALLKNIK
;
A
#
# COMPACT_ATOMS: atom_id res chain seq x y z
N THR A 1 -16.38 -21.78 -18.75
CA THR A 1 -16.74 -23.10 -18.19
C THR A 1 -15.54 -23.69 -17.48
N PHE A 2 -15.75 -24.33 -16.33
CA PHE A 2 -14.70 -24.82 -15.41
C PHE A 2 -13.55 -25.59 -16.09
N TYR A 3 -13.84 -26.25 -17.20
CA TYR A 3 -12.88 -27.00 -18.01
C TYR A 3 -11.82 -26.15 -18.74
N VAL A 4 -12.13 -24.89 -19.10
CA VAL A 4 -11.18 -24.02 -19.84
C VAL A 4 -10.07 -23.52 -18.90
N SER A 5 -10.39 -23.22 -17.65
CA SER A 5 -9.41 -22.74 -16.65
C SER A 5 -8.41 -23.80 -16.19
N ILE A 6 -8.73 -25.09 -16.33
CA ILE A 6 -7.85 -26.20 -15.93
C ILE A 6 -6.80 -26.47 -17.03
N VAL A 7 -7.17 -26.32 -18.31
CA VAL A 7 -6.24 -26.52 -19.44
C VAL A 7 -5.17 -25.41 -19.46
N ASP A 8 -5.57 -24.15 -19.26
CA ASP A 8 -4.66 -22.99 -19.18
C ASP A 8 -3.58 -23.10 -18.08
N LEU A 9 -3.87 -23.82 -16.99
CA LEU A 9 -2.93 -24.02 -15.87
C LEU A 9 -1.87 -25.09 -16.18
N CYS A 10 -2.19 -26.06 -17.03
CA CYS A 10 -1.33 -27.20 -17.32
C CYS A 10 -0.29 -26.87 -18.40
N GLU A 11 -0.63 -26.06 -19.40
CA GLU A 11 0.31 -25.66 -20.48
C GLU A 11 1.39 -24.65 -20.00
N ASN A 12 1.15 -23.96 -18.87
CA ASN A 12 2.08 -22.97 -18.29
C ASN A 12 2.92 -23.50 -17.12
N GLY A 13 3.09 -24.82 -17.00
CA GLY A 13 3.95 -25.44 -15.98
C GLY A 13 3.50 -25.17 -14.53
N GLY A 14 2.19 -25.04 -14.29
CA GLY A 14 1.63 -24.85 -12.95
C GLY A 14 1.76 -23.43 -12.38
N LYS A 15 2.21 -22.44 -13.17
CA LYS A 15 2.19 -21.04 -12.77
C LYS A 15 0.89 -20.40 -13.27
N ARG A 16 0.17 -19.73 -12.35
CA ARG A 16 -1.10 -19.04 -12.68
C ARG A 16 -0.85 -18.07 -13.85
N PRO A 17 -1.75 -17.98 -14.83
CA PRO A 17 -1.61 -17.04 -15.93
C PRO A 17 -1.55 -15.63 -15.35
N THR A 18 -0.40 -14.99 -15.52
CA THR A 18 -0.20 -13.58 -15.15
C THR A 18 -1.00 -12.76 -16.14
N THR A 19 -2.20 -12.36 -15.76
CA THR A 19 -2.99 -11.37 -16.49
C THR A 19 -2.10 -10.17 -16.79
N ASN A 20 -1.85 -9.96 -18.07
CA ASN A 20 -1.00 -8.90 -18.59
C ASN A 20 -1.65 -7.55 -18.23
N SER A 21 -1.14 -6.92 -17.18
CA SER A 21 -1.38 -5.52 -16.85
C SER A 21 -0.03 -4.99 -16.39
N SER A 22 0.39 -3.88 -16.96
CA SER A 22 1.69 -3.23 -16.82
C SER A 22 1.90 -2.73 -15.37
N THR A 23 2.12 -3.66 -14.45
CA THR A 23 2.15 -3.41 -13.01
C THR A 23 3.51 -3.79 -12.42
N SER A 24 4.56 -3.09 -12.83
CA SER A 24 5.86 -3.18 -12.15
C SER A 24 5.83 -2.28 -10.90
N PHE A 25 5.15 -2.72 -9.85
CA PHE A 25 5.28 -2.17 -8.50
C PHE A 25 5.92 -3.21 -7.59
N THR A 26 6.66 -2.76 -6.59
CA THR A 26 7.38 -3.66 -5.68
C THR A 26 6.40 -4.38 -4.76
N LYS A 27 6.78 -5.58 -4.30
CA LYS A 27 6.03 -6.33 -3.29
C LYS A 27 5.80 -5.49 -2.02
N GLU A 28 6.78 -4.65 -1.66
CA GLU A 28 6.69 -3.73 -0.53
C GLU A 28 5.63 -2.64 -0.73
N GLN A 29 5.52 -2.08 -1.94
CA GLN A 29 4.46 -1.13 -2.28
C GLN A 29 3.07 -1.77 -2.15
N ALA A 30 2.90 -2.98 -2.69
CA ALA A 30 1.63 -3.71 -2.62
C ALA A 30 1.23 -4.05 -1.17
N ASP A 31 2.18 -4.53 -0.36
CA ASP A 31 1.95 -4.84 1.05
C ASP A 31 1.59 -3.59 1.86
N THR A 32 2.29 -2.49 1.61
CA THR A 32 2.02 -1.20 2.25
C THR A 32 0.62 -0.68 1.93
N ILE A 33 0.21 -0.71 0.66
CA ILE A 33 -1.15 -0.31 0.23
C ILE A 33 -2.20 -1.20 0.91
N ARG A 34 -1.96 -2.52 0.95
CA ARG A 34 -2.86 -3.46 1.62
C ARG A 34 -2.97 -3.17 3.11
N ARG A 35 -1.85 -2.88 3.79
CA ARG A 35 -1.83 -2.53 5.21
C ARG A 35 -2.65 -1.28 5.45
N ILE A 36 -2.33 -0.17 4.77
CA ILE A 36 -3.01 1.12 4.93
C ILE A 36 -4.52 0.98 4.74
N ARG A 37 -4.96 0.20 3.75
CA ARG A 37 -6.39 -0.03 3.49
C ARG A 37 -7.09 -0.85 4.60
N ASN A 38 -6.38 -1.71 5.30
CA ASN A 38 -6.92 -2.52 6.40
C ASN A 38 -6.72 -1.88 7.78
N SER A 39 -5.85 -0.87 7.90
CA SER A 39 -5.58 -0.15 9.13
C SER A 39 -6.80 0.67 9.56
N LYS A 40 -7.26 0.48 10.79
CA LYS A 40 -8.32 1.29 11.42
C LYS A 40 -7.75 2.50 12.17
N ASP A 41 -6.48 2.42 12.57
CA ASP A 41 -5.80 3.43 13.38
C ASP A 41 -4.82 4.26 12.57
N SER A 42 -4.79 5.58 12.81
CA SER A 42 -3.85 6.49 12.14
C SER A 42 -2.38 6.20 12.48
N TRP A 43 -2.12 5.69 13.69
CA TRP A 43 -0.78 5.27 14.12
C TRP A 43 -0.30 4.05 13.33
N ASP A 44 -1.16 3.04 13.17
CA ASP A 44 -0.85 1.83 12.41
C ASP A 44 -0.69 2.09 10.91
N MET A 45 -1.52 2.98 10.37
CA MET A 45 -1.45 3.41 8.97
C MET A 45 -0.11 4.07 8.62
N LEU A 46 0.44 4.84 9.56
CA LEU A 46 1.78 5.45 9.43
C LEU A 46 2.90 4.51 9.89
N GLY A 47 2.59 3.35 10.47
CA GLY A 47 3.59 2.43 11.02
C GLY A 47 4.36 2.98 12.22
N VAL A 48 3.74 3.85 13.01
CA VAL A 48 4.32 4.46 14.21
C VAL A 48 3.60 3.98 15.47
N LYS A 49 4.28 4.06 16.62
CA LYS A 49 3.66 3.71 17.91
C LYS A 49 2.66 4.78 18.35
N PRO A 50 1.59 4.42 19.09
CA PRO A 50 0.74 5.40 19.74
C PRO A 50 1.56 6.25 20.71
N GLY A 51 1.38 7.58 20.63
CA GLY A 51 2.19 8.53 21.40
C GLY A 51 3.52 8.91 20.76
N ALA A 52 3.78 8.49 19.51
CA ALA A 52 4.96 8.93 18.78
C ALA A 52 4.98 10.46 18.58
N SER A 53 6.18 11.04 18.64
CA SER A 53 6.38 12.49 18.53
C SER A 53 6.05 13.02 17.14
N ARG A 54 5.83 14.34 17.03
CA ARG A 54 5.59 15.05 15.76
C ARG A 54 6.66 14.74 14.72
N GLU A 55 7.91 14.63 15.16
CA GLU A 55 9.06 14.29 14.31
C GLU A 55 8.98 12.87 13.75
N GLU A 56 8.60 11.89 14.59
CA GLU A 56 8.43 10.49 14.16
C GLU A 56 7.30 10.34 13.15
N VAL A 57 6.16 10.99 13.40
CA VAL A 57 5.02 11.03 12.46
C VAL A 57 5.44 11.61 11.11
N ASN A 58 6.18 12.73 11.10
CA ASN A 58 6.67 13.33 9.86
C ASN A 58 7.74 12.46 9.17
N LYS A 59 8.59 11.77 9.93
CA LYS A 59 9.59 10.84 9.38
C LYS A 59 8.92 9.63 8.71
N ALA A 60 7.92 9.04 9.34
CA ALA A 60 7.17 7.91 8.79
C ALA A 60 6.38 8.32 7.54
N TYR A 61 5.68 9.46 7.59
CA TYR A 61 4.98 10.03 6.44
C TYR A 61 5.89 10.20 5.23
N ARG A 62 7.08 10.79 5.40
CA ARG A 62 8.03 11.00 4.29
C ARG A 62 8.43 9.70 3.60
N LYS A 63 8.64 8.61 4.38
CA LYS A 63 8.96 7.30 3.82
C LYS A 63 7.81 6.74 2.99
N LEU A 64 6.59 6.75 3.54
CA LEU A 64 5.39 6.27 2.85
C LEU A 64 5.05 7.12 1.63
N ALA A 65 5.24 8.43 1.71
CA ALA A 65 4.99 9.35 0.60
C ALA A 65 5.89 9.05 -0.61
N VAL A 66 7.17 8.76 -0.40
CA VAL A 66 8.10 8.38 -1.48
C VAL A 66 7.76 7.00 -2.04
N LEU A 67 7.36 6.06 -1.18
CA LEU A 67 7.01 4.70 -1.57
C LEU A 67 5.73 4.64 -2.41
N LEU A 68 4.73 5.44 -2.05
CA LEU A 68 3.39 5.45 -2.67
C LEU A 68 3.20 6.58 -3.69
N HIS A 69 4.23 7.37 -3.98
CA HIS A 69 4.12 8.48 -4.92
C HIS A 69 3.67 7.95 -6.31
N PRO A 70 2.68 8.57 -6.97
CA PRO A 70 2.13 8.07 -8.23
C PRO A 70 3.16 8.00 -9.37
N ASP A 71 4.21 8.82 -9.33
CA ASP A 71 5.36 8.75 -10.26
C ASP A 71 6.15 7.44 -10.14
N LYS A 72 6.26 6.87 -8.93
CA LYS A 72 7.08 5.69 -8.63
C LYS A 72 6.25 4.43 -8.37
N CYS A 73 4.96 4.58 -8.13
CA CYS A 73 4.06 3.51 -7.72
C CYS A 73 2.78 3.52 -8.57
N VAL A 74 2.81 2.75 -9.66
CA VAL A 74 1.64 2.52 -10.54
C VAL A 74 0.71 1.42 -10.00
N ALA A 75 0.80 1.12 -8.70
CA ALA A 75 -0.02 0.10 -8.07
C ALA A 75 -1.49 0.53 -7.94
N PRO A 76 -2.45 -0.38 -8.18
CA PRO A 76 -3.85 -0.07 -8.01
C PRO A 76 -4.13 0.30 -6.55
N GLY A 77 -4.68 1.49 -6.32
CA GLY A 77 -4.96 2.01 -4.98
C GLY A 77 -3.79 2.72 -4.30
N SER A 78 -2.67 2.97 -5.00
CA SER A 78 -1.57 3.78 -4.44
C SER A 78 -2.03 5.19 -4.06
N GLU A 79 -2.84 5.83 -4.92
CA GLU A 79 -3.39 7.17 -4.67
C GLU A 79 -4.31 7.21 -3.44
N ASP A 80 -5.19 6.23 -3.28
CA ASP A 80 -6.10 6.13 -2.13
C ASP A 80 -5.30 5.91 -0.83
N ALA A 81 -4.33 5.01 -0.86
CA ALA A 81 -3.42 4.78 0.27
C ALA A 81 -2.62 6.04 0.61
N PHE A 82 -2.15 6.79 -0.39
CA PHE A 82 -1.44 8.05 -0.17
C PHE A 82 -2.35 9.09 0.51
N LYS A 83 -3.58 9.27 0.02
CA LYS A 83 -4.58 10.16 0.65
C LYS A 83 -4.87 9.77 2.10
N ALA A 84 -5.01 8.47 2.36
CA ALA A 84 -5.21 7.95 3.71
C ALA A 84 -4.03 8.31 4.64
N VAL A 85 -2.79 8.12 4.17
CA VAL A 85 -1.56 8.48 4.90
C VAL A 85 -1.47 9.98 5.19
N VAL A 86 -1.86 10.85 4.24
CA VAL A 86 -1.91 12.31 4.44
C VAL A 86 -2.93 12.68 5.53
N ASN A 87 -4.12 12.07 5.49
CA ASN A 87 -5.17 12.29 6.47
C ASN A 87 -4.74 11.81 7.87
N ALA A 88 -4.16 10.62 7.97
CA ALA A 88 -3.62 10.07 9.22
C ALA A 88 -2.56 11.00 9.82
N ARG A 89 -1.59 11.47 9.03
CA ARG A 89 -0.59 12.44 9.50
C ARG A 89 -1.24 13.69 10.03
N THR A 90 -2.18 14.27 9.29
CA THR A 90 -2.84 15.52 9.68
C THR A 90 -3.62 15.35 10.98
N ALA A 91 -4.34 14.23 11.13
CA ALA A 91 -5.06 13.90 12.34
C ALA A 91 -4.12 13.74 13.54
N LEU A 92 -3.01 13.01 13.39
CA LEU A 92 -2.05 12.83 14.48
C LEU A 92 -1.38 14.15 14.88
N LEU A 93 -0.93 14.95 13.92
CA LEU A 93 -0.28 16.24 14.21
C LEU A 93 -1.21 17.26 14.87
N LYS A 94 -2.53 17.16 14.67
CA LYS A 94 -3.52 17.98 15.38
C LYS A 94 -3.69 17.57 16.85
N ASN A 95 -3.51 16.28 17.16
CA ASN A 95 -3.70 15.74 18.50
C ASN A 95 -2.41 15.78 19.36
N ILE A 96 -1.25 15.83 18.72
CA ILE A 96 0.03 15.99 19.43
C ILE A 96 0.19 17.46 19.82
N LYS A 97 -0.05 17.77 21.11
CA LYS A 97 0.19 19.08 21.71
C LYS A 97 1.69 19.36 21.87
#